data_AF-A0A1N7KF84-F1
#
_entry.id   AF-A0A1N7KF84-F1
#
_cell.length_a   1.000
_cell.length_b   1.000
_cell.length_c   1.000
_cell.angle_alpha   90.00
_cell.angle_beta   90.00
_cell.angle_gamma   90.00
#
_symmetry.space_group_name_H-M   'P 1'
#
loop_
_entity.id
_entity.type
_entity.pdbx_description
1 polymer ?
#
loop_
_entity_poly.entity_id
_entity_poly.type
_entity_poly.pdbx_seq_one_letter_code
_entity_poly.pdbx_strand_id
1 'polypeptide(L)'
;MVLEEAGLKGITKTFGEVEKTMNEAGFVRGGAWDYTKTSFDLKLSTAENDYYLRIRAHVVEGRLEKPQAVIQLENPVFYRHIFPHGLEEDDIPEELQGQIDQALTHVKEHLS
;
A
#
# COMPACT_ATOMS: atom_id res chain seq x y z
N MET A 1 11.04 -2.17 -6.16
CA MET A 1 11.67 -0.97 -5.59
C MET A 1 10.99 -0.59 -4.27
N VAL A 2 11.75 -0.34 -3.21
CA VAL A 2 11.23 0.15 -1.91
C VAL A 2 11.28 1.68 -1.87
N LEU A 3 10.18 2.32 -1.49
CA LEU A 3 10.04 3.78 -1.42
C LEU A 3 10.23 4.26 0.03
N GLU A 4 11.47 4.30 0.50
CA GLU A 4 11.77 4.70 1.90
C GLU A 4 11.44 6.18 2.18
N GLU A 5 11.57 7.03 1.18
CA GLU A 5 11.31 8.48 1.29
C GLU A 5 9.82 8.84 1.37
N ALA A 6 8.92 7.88 1.15
CA ALA A 6 7.48 8.08 1.28
C ALA A 6 7.08 8.52 2.71
N GLY A 7 7.88 8.14 3.72
CA GLY A 7 7.66 8.54 5.12
C GLY A 7 6.41 7.93 5.75
N LEU A 8 5.90 6.82 5.18
CA LEU A 8 4.74 6.10 5.70
C LEU A 8 5.10 5.07 6.77
N LYS A 9 6.36 4.60 6.77
CA LYS A 9 6.82 3.61 7.74
C LYS A 9 6.75 4.16 9.15
N GLY A 10 6.15 3.35 10.02
CA GLY A 10 6.05 3.66 11.44
C GLY A 10 4.76 4.38 11.82
N ILE A 11 4.01 4.92 10.85
CA ILE A 11 2.69 5.51 11.08
C ILE A 11 1.79 4.45 11.72
N THR A 12 1.23 4.79 12.88
CA THR A 12 0.43 3.88 13.70
C THR A 12 -0.94 4.50 13.95
N LYS A 13 -1.99 3.87 13.40
CA LYS A 13 -3.37 4.38 13.42
C LYS A 13 -4.37 3.22 13.56
N THR A 14 -5.64 3.57 13.75
CA THR A 14 -6.70 2.57 13.80
C THR A 14 -6.95 1.95 12.42
N PHE A 15 -7.25 0.66 12.37
CA PHE A 15 -7.46 -0.08 11.13
C PHE A 15 -8.59 0.53 10.30
N GLY A 16 -9.68 0.98 10.92
CA GLY A 16 -10.79 1.61 10.21
C GLY A 16 -10.41 2.93 9.54
N GLU A 17 -9.56 3.73 10.19
CA GLU A 17 -9.03 4.97 9.63
C GLU A 17 -8.09 4.68 8.46
N VAL A 18 -7.14 3.76 8.63
CA VAL A 18 -6.22 3.35 7.56
C VAL A 18 -6.98 2.76 6.37
N GLU A 19 -7.91 1.83 6.61
CA GLU A 19 -8.67 1.19 5.52
C GLU A 19 -9.49 2.22 4.75
N LYS A 20 -10.11 3.19 5.43
CA LYS A 20 -10.84 4.28 4.79
C LYS A 20 -9.91 5.12 3.91
N THR A 21 -8.80 5.62 4.46
CA THR A 21 -7.85 6.47 3.71
C THR A 21 -7.21 5.72 2.53
N MET A 22 -6.86 4.45 2.72
CA MET A 22 -6.30 3.61 1.64
C MET A 22 -7.31 3.45 0.50
N ASN A 23 -8.58 3.18 0.81
CA ASN A 23 -9.64 3.09 -0.21
C ASN A 23 -9.87 4.43 -0.93
N GLU A 24 -9.84 5.55 -0.21
CA GLU A 24 -9.96 6.90 -0.80
C GLU A 24 -8.78 7.24 -1.73
N ALA A 25 -7.59 6.73 -1.42
CA ALA A 25 -6.40 6.80 -2.28
C ALA A 25 -6.39 5.76 -3.42
N GLY A 26 -7.41 4.91 -3.55
CA GLY A 26 -7.53 3.90 -4.61
C GLY A 26 -6.81 2.58 -4.35
N PHE A 27 -6.23 2.40 -3.16
CA PHE A 27 -5.68 1.12 -2.75
C PHE A 27 -6.80 0.14 -2.39
N VAL A 28 -6.62 -1.12 -2.77
CA VAL A 28 -7.51 -2.20 -2.40
C VAL A 28 -6.80 -3.11 -1.41
N ARG A 29 -7.47 -3.46 -0.31
CA ARG A 29 -6.95 -4.45 0.63
C ARG A 29 -6.85 -5.82 -0.07
N GLY A 30 -5.63 -6.29 -0.25
CA GLY A 30 -5.30 -7.54 -0.93
C GLY A 30 -4.45 -8.46 -0.04
N GLY A 31 -4.41 -9.75 -0.37
CA GLY A 31 -3.58 -10.74 0.34
C GLY A 31 -4.38 -11.80 1.10
N ALA A 32 -3.66 -12.80 1.62
CA ALA A 32 -4.24 -13.88 2.42
C ALA A 32 -4.93 -13.34 3.68
N TRP A 33 -6.03 -13.98 4.08
CA TRP A 33 -6.74 -13.66 5.32
C TRP A 33 -5.84 -13.95 6.53
N ASP A 34 -5.23 -12.90 7.09
CA ASP A 34 -4.38 -12.95 8.28
C ASP A 34 -4.93 -11.96 9.32
N TYR A 35 -4.99 -12.38 10.58
CA TYR A 35 -5.47 -11.56 11.69
C TYR A 35 -4.45 -10.52 12.19
N THR A 36 -3.20 -10.65 11.75
CA THR A 36 -2.04 -9.88 12.22
C THR A 36 -1.37 -9.04 11.14
N LYS A 37 -1.61 -9.35 9.86
CA LYS A 37 -0.98 -8.68 8.72
C LYS A 37 -1.98 -8.39 7.61
N THR A 38 -1.79 -7.28 6.92
CA THR A 38 -2.56 -6.95 5.73
C THR A 38 -1.69 -6.22 4.72
N SER A 39 -2.09 -6.27 3.45
CA SER A 39 -1.51 -5.46 2.37
C SER A 39 -2.59 -4.65 1.69
N PHE A 40 -2.22 -3.46 1.26
CA PHE A 40 -3.03 -2.56 0.44
C PHE A 40 -2.31 -2.40 -0.89
N ASP A 41 -2.97 -2.75 -1.98
CA ASP A 41 -2.41 -2.76 -3.33
C ASP A 41 -3.14 -1.74 -4.20
N LEU A 42 -2.39 -0.83 -4.79
CA LEU A 42 -2.85 0.05 -5.85
C LEU A 42 -2.40 -0.56 -7.19
N LYS A 43 -3.36 -0.95 -8.03
CA LYS A 43 -3.08 -1.41 -9.39
C LYS A 43 -2.83 -0.21 -10.28
N LEU A 44 -1.71 -0.23 -10.99
CA LEU A 44 -1.31 0.76 -11.98
C LEU A 44 -1.09 0.03 -13.31
N SER A 45 -1.56 0.59 -14.42
CA SER A 45 -1.47 -0.07 -15.73
C SER A 45 -0.92 0.90 -16.75
N THR A 46 0.00 0.39 -17.57
CA THR A 46 0.54 1.05 -18.76
C THR A 46 -0.02 0.35 -20.00
N ALA A 47 0.31 0.83 -21.20
CA ALA A 47 -0.10 0.14 -22.42
C ALA A 47 0.48 -1.30 -22.54
N GLU A 48 1.62 -1.55 -21.89
CA GLU A 48 2.40 -2.78 -22.06
C GLU A 48 2.41 -3.69 -20.83
N ASN A 49 2.35 -3.10 -19.63
CA ASN A 49 2.57 -3.82 -18.37
C ASN A 49 1.60 -3.35 -17.26
N ASP A 50 1.29 -4.28 -16.37
CA ASP A 50 0.61 -4.01 -15.09
C ASP A 50 1.65 -3.87 -13.97
N TYR A 51 1.39 -2.97 -13.03
CA TYR A 51 2.22 -2.67 -11.88
C TYR A 51 1.35 -2.60 -10.62
N TYR A 52 2.00 -2.78 -9.48
CA TYR A 52 1.35 -2.76 -8.16
C TYR A 52 2.21 -1.98 -7.17
N LEU A 53 1.61 -0.95 -6.58
CA LEU A 53 2.17 -0.27 -5.41
C LEU A 53 1.53 -0.88 -4.16
N ARG A 54 2.33 -1.58 -3.36
CA ARG A 54 1.88 -2.28 -2.16
C ARG A 54 2.34 -1.56 -0.90
N ILE A 55 1.44 -1.34 0.03
CA ILE A 55 1.74 -0.89 1.38
C ILE A 55 1.33 -2.00 2.35
N ARG A 56 2.29 -2.53 3.10
CA ARG A 56 2.02 -3.53 4.13
C ARG A 56 1.73 -2.87 5.46
N ALA A 57 0.94 -3.54 6.27
CA ALA A 57 0.70 -3.17 7.66
C ALA A 57 0.65 -4.41 8.55
N HIS A 58 1.04 -4.23 9.81
CA HIS A 58 0.92 -5.26 10.83
C HIS A 58 0.20 -4.73 12.06
N VAL A 59 -0.47 -5.62 12.79
CA VAL A 59 -1.21 -5.29 14.01
C VAL A 59 -0.24 -5.06 15.15
N VAL A 60 -0.38 -3.93 15.83
CA VAL A 60 0.32 -3.59 17.07
C VAL A 60 -0.58 -3.90 18.27
N GLU A 61 -1.88 -3.63 18.15
CA GLU A 61 -2.86 -3.90 19.22
C GLU A 61 -4.20 -4.36 18.66
N GLY A 62 -4.80 -5.37 19.31
CA GLY A 62 -6.09 -5.93 18.92
C GLY A 62 -5.96 -7.01 17.83
N ARG A 63 -6.87 -7.00 16.87
CA ARG A 63 -6.92 -7.96 15.75
C ARG A 63 -7.52 -7.31 14.51
N LEU A 64 -6.98 -7.63 13.33
CA LEU A 64 -7.61 -7.24 12.07
C LEU A 64 -9.08 -7.70 12.03
N GLU A 65 -9.91 -7.04 11.21
CA GLU A 65 -11.38 -7.10 11.18
C GLU A 65 -12.10 -6.27 12.25
N LYS A 66 -11.41 -5.80 13.29
CA LYS A 66 -11.97 -4.78 14.20
C LYS A 66 -11.48 -3.40 13.77
N PRO A 67 -12.38 -2.42 13.49
CA PRO A 67 -11.98 -1.07 13.12
C PRO A 67 -11.07 -0.38 14.13
N GLN A 68 -11.17 -0.75 15.41
CA GLN A 68 -10.38 -0.18 16.51
C GLN A 68 -9.00 -0.84 16.69
N ALA A 69 -8.68 -1.88 15.92
CA ALA A 69 -7.34 -2.47 15.99
C ALA A 69 -6.30 -1.43 15.57
N VAL A 70 -5.18 -1.39 16.27
CA VAL A 70 -4.09 -0.47 15.95
C VAL A 70 -3.13 -1.20 15.03
N ILE A 71 -2.88 -0.62 13.86
CA ILE A 71 -1.95 -1.16 12.87
C ILE A 71 -0.85 -0.16 12.57
N GLN A 72 0.33 -0.68 12.23
CA GLN A 72 1.48 0.10 11.84
C GLN A 72 1.83 -0.17 10.37
N LEU A 73 2.04 0.90 9.61
CA LEU A 73 2.41 0.84 8.20
C LEU A 73 3.92 0.57 8.01
N GLU A 74 4.23 -0.15 6.94
CA GLU A 74 5.59 -0.37 6.44
C GLU A 74 5.90 0.55 5.24
N ASN A 75 7.14 0.45 4.73
CA ASN A 75 7.51 1.13 3.50
C ASN A 75 6.65 0.62 2.32
N PRO A 76 6.18 1.52 1.44
CA PRO A 76 5.62 1.14 0.16
C PRO A 76 6.64 0.39 -0.69
N VAL A 77 6.19 -0.62 -1.40
CA VAL A 77 7.00 -1.39 -2.34
C VAL A 77 6.30 -1.44 -3.69
N PHE A 78 7.02 -1.05 -4.72
CA PHE A 78 6.57 -1.08 -6.10
C PHE A 78 7.02 -2.37 -6.79
N TYR A 79 6.08 -3.02 -7.45
CA TYR A 79 6.28 -4.25 -8.20
C TYR A 79 5.74 -4.10 -9.62
N ARG A 80 6.43 -4.68 -10.60
CA ARG A 80 5.87 -4.96 -11.92
C ARG A 80 5.29 -6.37 -11.93
N HIS A 81 4.11 -6.51 -12.53
CA HIS A 81 3.50 -7.80 -12.78
C HIS A 81 3.98 -8.38 -14.11
N ILE A 82 4.78 -9.44 -14.00
CA ILE A 82 5.28 -10.21 -15.15
C ILE A 82 4.44 -11.46 -15.23
N PHE A 83 3.37 -11.44 -16.02
CA PHE A 83 2.64 -12.68 -16.28
C PHE A 83 3.43 -13.56 -17.26
N PRO A 84 3.64 -14.87 -17.04
CA PRO A 84 3.18 -15.73 -15.92
C PRO A 84 4.18 -15.90 -14.75
N HIS A 85 5.28 -15.15 -14.71
CA HIS A 85 6.41 -15.34 -13.80
C HIS A 85 6.23 -14.69 -12.41
N GLY A 86 5.22 -13.85 -12.21
CA GLY A 86 4.85 -13.29 -10.91
C GLY A 86 5.11 -11.79 -10.79
N LEU A 87 5.57 -11.35 -9.62
CA LEU A 87 5.90 -9.95 -9.33
C LEU A 87 7.41 -9.81 -9.22
N GLU A 88 7.98 -8.84 -9.94
CA GLU A 88 9.38 -8.45 -9.79
C GLU A 88 9.49 -7.00 -9.34
N GLU A 89 10.55 -6.70 -8.60
CA GLU A 89 10.89 -5.31 -8.29
C GLU A 89 11.43 -4.64 -9.56
N ASP A 90 10.81 -3.53 -9.93
CA ASP A 90 11.20 -2.75 -11.12
C ASP A 90 11.26 -1.26 -10.78
N ASP A 91 11.84 -0.48 -11.69
CA ASP A 91 11.84 0.97 -11.65
C ASP A 91 10.45 1.52 -11.99
N ILE A 92 10.14 2.70 -11.46
CA ILE A 92 8.86 3.37 -11.71
C ILE A 92 8.91 4.03 -13.09
N PRO A 93 8.00 3.68 -14.03
CA PRO A 93 7.85 4.40 -15.28
C PRO A 93 7.45 5.86 -15.03
N GLU A 94 8.03 6.79 -15.81
CA GLU A 94 7.76 8.23 -15.67
C GLU A 94 6.25 8.57 -15.74
N GLU A 95 5.51 7.85 -16.59
CA GLU A 95 4.07 8.01 -16.74
C GLU A 95 3.24 7.61 -15.50
N LEU A 96 3.80 6.79 -14.61
CA LEU A 96 3.14 6.36 -13.36
C LEU A 96 3.55 7.19 -12.15
N GLN A 97 4.66 7.93 -12.22
CA GLN A 97 5.21 8.70 -11.10
C GLN A 97 4.17 9.63 -10.47
N GLY A 98 3.43 10.39 -11.30
CA GLY A 98 2.42 11.32 -10.81
C GLY A 98 1.26 10.64 -10.06
N GLN A 99 0.83 9.47 -10.50
CA GLN A 99 -0.23 8.71 -9.80
C GLN A 99 0.27 8.16 -8.46
N ILE A 100 1.50 7.66 -8.43
CA ILE A 100 2.15 7.16 -7.21
C ILE A 100 2.32 8.29 -6.20
N ASP A 101 2.87 9.42 -6.62
CA ASP A 101 3.10 10.58 -5.75
C ASP A 101 1.79 11.12 -5.19
N GLN A 102 0.74 11.20 -6.01
CA GLN A 102 -0.59 11.62 -5.56
C GLN A 102 -1.16 10.67 -4.51
N ALA A 103 -1.10 9.36 -4.75
CA ALA A 103 -1.62 8.35 -3.83
C ALA A 103 -0.86 8.35 -2.50
N LEU A 104 0.48 8.42 -2.54
CA LEU A 104 1.32 8.46 -1.34
C LEU A 104 1.12 9.76 -0.55
N THR A 105 0.98 10.89 -1.22
CA THR A 105 0.70 12.19 -0.58
C THR A 105 -0.64 12.15 0.14
N HIS A 106 -1.69 11.63 -0.51
CA HIS A 106 -3.00 11.50 0.11
C HIS A 106 -2.95 10.67 1.39
N VAL A 107 -2.31 9.48 1.34
CA VAL A 107 -2.16 8.60 2.50
C VAL A 107 -1.37 9.30 3.61
N LYS A 108 -0.30 10.00 3.27
CA LYS A 108 0.54 10.71 4.25
C LYS A 108 -0.22 11.84 4.93
N GLU A 109 -0.93 12.68 4.19
CA GLU A 109 -1.66 13.83 4.75
C GLU A 109 -2.78 13.41 5.70
N HIS A 110 -3.45 12.29 5.43
CA HIS A 110 -4.59 11.83 6.23
C HIS A 110 -4.19 10.92 7.39
N LEU A 111 -3.01 10.30 7.36
CA LEU A 111 -2.53 9.40 8.42
C LEU A 111 -1.35 9.93 9.24
N SER A 112 -0.77 11.09 8.90
CA SER A 112 0.27 11.73 9.74
C SER A 112 -0.30 12.38 11.00
#